data_AF-M6HFA0-F1
#
_entry.id   AF-M6HFA0-F1
#
_cell.length_a   1.000
_cell.length_b   1.000
_cell.length_c   1.000
_cell.angle_alpha   90.00
_cell.angle_beta   90.00
_cell.angle_gamma   90.00
#
_symmetry.space_group_name_H-M   'P 1'
#
loop_
_entity.id
_entity.type
_entity.pdbx_description
1 polymer ?
#
loop_
_entity_poly.entity_id
_entity_poly.type
_entity_poly.pdbx_seq_one_letter_code
_entity_poly.pdbx_strand_id
1 'polypeptide(L)'
;MAAVTTDLIRELRERTSAGMMDCKKALEENNADIEKAITWLREKGIAKAAKKAGRETKEGRVVSYIHGNGKIGVLVELNSETDFVSKNEDFEALGKEICMQIAAMNPLYLNEESIPAADLEKEKRS
;
A
#
# COMPACT_ATOMS: atom_id res chain seq x y z
N MET A 1 19.17 -6.66 28.52
CA MET A 1 18.29 -6.11 27.48
C MET A 1 19.13 -5.23 26.59
N ALA A 2 19.07 -5.39 25.26
CA ALA A 2 19.76 -4.47 24.36
C ALA A 2 19.10 -3.09 24.48
N ALA A 3 19.90 -2.04 24.62
CA ALA A 3 19.39 -0.68 24.80
C ALA A 3 18.90 -0.12 23.45
N VAL A 4 17.69 0.41 23.42
CA VAL A 4 17.18 1.15 22.25
C VAL A 4 17.90 2.50 22.20
N THR A 5 18.78 2.68 21.22
CA THR A 5 19.55 3.92 21.02
C THR A 5 18.91 4.81 19.97
N THR A 6 19.24 6.10 20.00
CA THR A 6 18.79 7.08 19.00
C THR A 6 19.27 6.72 17.59
N ASP A 7 20.47 6.15 17.46
CA ASP A 7 21.00 5.71 16.17
C ASP A 7 20.22 4.53 15.59
N LEU A 8 19.84 3.55 16.42
CA LEU A 8 19.00 2.43 15.97
C LEU A 8 17.61 2.91 15.53
N ILE A 9 17.02 3.86 16.26
CA ILE A 9 15.73 4.44 15.86
C ILE A 9 15.86 5.18 14.52
N ARG A 10 16.94 5.94 14.33
CA ARG A 10 17.22 6.65 13.08
C ARG A 10 17.40 5.66 11.92
N GLU A 11 18.20 4.63 12.09
CA GLU A 11 18.44 3.60 11.08
C GLU A 11 17.12 2.91 10.68
N LEU A 12 16.32 2.48 11.66
CA LEU A 12 15.03 1.85 11.39
C LEU A 12 14.08 2.80 10.63
N ARG A 13 14.07 4.08 11.01
CA ARG A 13 13.27 5.10 10.33
C ARG A 13 13.72 5.33 8.90
N GLU A 14 15.02 5.40 8.63
CA GLU A 14 15.54 5.55 7.27
C GLU A 14 15.18 4.36 6.38
N ARG A 15 15.17 3.14 6.94
CA ARG A 15 14.82 1.91 6.20
C ARG A 15 13.32 1.72 5.97
N THR A 16 12.46 2.32 6.77
CA THR A 16 11.01 2.03 6.77
C THR A 16 10.12 3.25 6.51
N SER A 17 10.67 4.45 6.62
CA SER A 17 9.94 5.72 6.62
C SER A 17 8.83 5.83 7.68
N ALA A 18 8.83 4.94 8.68
CA ALA A 18 7.82 4.96 9.74
C ALA A 18 8.01 6.15 10.70
N GLY A 19 6.95 6.49 11.44
CA GLY A 19 6.99 7.56 12.42
C GLY A 19 8.03 7.28 13.53
N MET A 20 8.65 8.34 14.07
CA MET A 20 9.69 8.24 15.09
C MET A 20 9.28 7.38 16.30
N MET A 21 8.06 7.61 16.81
CA MET A 21 7.51 6.88 17.94
C MET A 21 7.18 5.42 17.60
N ASP A 22 6.74 5.15 16.36
CA ASP A 22 6.48 3.78 15.91
C ASP A 22 7.79 2.99 15.81
N CYS A 23 8.86 3.60 15.30
CA CYS A 23 10.20 2.99 15.23
C CYS A 23 10.75 2.67 16.62
N LYS A 24 10.66 3.63 17.55
CA LYS A 24 11.08 3.42 18.94
C LYS A 24 10.33 2.25 19.57
N LYS A 25 8.99 2.26 19.45
CA LYS A 25 8.15 1.18 20.00
C LYS A 25 8.47 -0.17 19.37
N ALA A 26 8.65 -0.22 18.05
CA ALA A 26 9.01 -1.45 17.36
C ALA A 26 10.33 -2.03 17.87
N LEU A 27 11.34 -1.20 18.14
CA LEU A 27 12.61 -1.63 18.72
C LEU A 27 12.44 -2.10 20.18
N GLU A 28 11.63 -1.42 20.99
CA GLU A 28 11.37 -1.83 22.38
C GLU A 28 10.69 -3.21 22.45
N GLU A 29 9.69 -3.46 21.61
CA GLU A 29 8.95 -4.74 21.57
C GLU A 29 9.77 -5.90 20.99
N ASN A 30 10.82 -5.59 20.21
CA ASN A 30 11.64 -6.58 19.51
C ASN A 30 13.09 -6.62 20.01
N ASN A 31 13.35 -6.19 21.25
CA ASN A 31 14.67 -6.25 21.89
C ASN A 31 15.80 -5.58 21.07
N ALA A 32 15.51 -4.43 20.47
CA ALA A 32 16.41 -3.67 19.60
C ALA A 32 16.91 -4.40 18.34
N ASP A 33 16.21 -5.48 17.93
CA ASP A 33 16.47 -6.19 16.67
C ASP A 33 15.79 -5.46 15.50
N ILE A 34 16.58 -4.92 14.57
CA ILE A 34 16.08 -4.13 13.45
C ILE A 34 15.21 -4.98 12.51
N GLU A 35 15.63 -6.19 12.17
CA GLU A 35 14.90 -7.02 11.19
C GLU A 35 13.54 -7.46 11.74
N LYS A 36 13.50 -7.81 13.03
CA LYS A 36 12.23 -8.09 13.71
C LYS A 36 11.37 -6.85 13.84
N ALA A 37 11.97 -5.69 14.14
CA ALA A 37 11.23 -4.43 14.22
C ALA A 37 10.63 -4.01 12.86
N ILE A 38 11.33 -4.24 11.74
CA ILE A 38 10.80 -4.02 10.38
C ILE A 38 9.57 -4.90 10.13
N THR A 39 9.68 -6.19 10.43
CA THR A 39 8.57 -7.15 10.28
C THR A 39 7.37 -6.71 11.13
N TRP A 40 7.63 -6.36 12.39
CA TRP A 40 6.62 -5.86 13.31
C TRP A 40 5.94 -4.58 12.81
N LEU A 41 6.71 -3.63 12.26
CA LEU A 41 6.16 -2.39 11.68
C LEU A 41 5.27 -2.67 10.47
N ARG A 42 5.63 -3.64 9.62
CA ARG A 42 4.80 -4.06 8.48
C ARG A 42 3.47 -4.63 8.94
N GLU A 43 3.50 -5.57 9.89
CA GLU A 43 2.27 -6.16 10.45
C GLU A 43 1.36 -5.11 11.10
N LYS A 44 1.94 -4.20 11.91
CA LYS A 44 1.17 -3.10 12.53
C LYS A 44 0.69 -2.09 11.50
N GLY A 45 1.44 -1.85 10.43
CA GLY A 45 1.06 -1.01 9.30
C GLY A 45 -0.22 -1.52 8.64
N ILE A 46 -0.29 -2.82 8.37
CA ILE A 46 -1.48 -3.49 7.81
C ILE A 46 -2.68 -3.31 8.74
N ALA A 47 -2.51 -3.54 10.04
CA ALA A 47 -3.58 -3.36 11.02
C ALA A 47 -4.07 -1.90 11.11
N LYS A 48 -3.16 -0.92 11.00
CA LYS A 48 -3.51 0.51 10.95
C LYS A 48 -4.26 0.85 9.65
N ALA A 49 -3.86 0.29 8.51
CA ALA A 49 -4.54 0.49 7.23
C ALA A 49 -5.98 -0.06 7.28
N ALA A 50 -6.17 -1.28 7.82
CA ALA A 50 -7.50 -1.86 8.00
C ALA A 50 -8.43 -0.96 8.85
N LYS A 51 -7.90 -0.36 9.93
CA LYS A 51 -8.67 0.60 10.75
C LYS A 51 -9.03 1.90 10.03
N LYS A 52 -8.34 2.23 8.95
CA LYS A 52 -8.62 3.41 8.12
C LYS A 52 -9.53 3.11 6.92
N ALA A 53 -9.79 1.85 6.59
CA ALA A 53 -10.56 1.45 5.41
C ALA A 53 -11.99 2.04 5.36
N GLY A 54 -12.59 2.30 6.54
CA GLY A 54 -13.91 2.93 6.62
C GLY A 54 -13.92 4.46 6.52
N ARG A 55 -12.77 5.10 6.31
CA ARG A 55 -12.69 6.56 6.17
C ARG A 55 -13.10 6.99 4.77
N GLU A 56 -13.77 8.13 4.70
CA GLU A 56 -14.15 8.72 3.43
C GLU A 56 -12.92 9.31 2.71
N THR A 57 -12.74 8.99 1.43
CA THR A 57 -11.62 9.45 0.59
C THR A 57 -12.16 10.20 -0.62
N LYS A 58 -12.44 11.49 -0.45
CA LYS A 58 -13.04 12.35 -1.49
C LYS A 58 -12.01 12.96 -2.46
N GLU A 59 -10.74 12.96 -2.08
CA GLU A 59 -9.65 13.44 -2.90
C GLU A 59 -8.98 12.28 -3.63
N GLY A 60 -8.07 12.57 -4.55
CA GLY A 60 -7.38 11.53 -5.29
C GLY A 60 -6.81 12.03 -6.61
N ARG A 61 -6.46 11.07 -7.46
CA ARG A 61 -5.98 11.34 -8.83
C ARG A 61 -6.31 10.17 -9.75
N VAL A 62 -6.66 10.51 -11.00
CA VAL A 62 -6.66 9.54 -12.09
C VAL A 62 -5.26 9.45 -12.67
N VAL A 63 -4.68 8.25 -12.64
CA VAL A 63 -3.37 7.94 -13.17
C VAL A 63 -3.52 7.09 -14.42
N SER A 64 -2.66 7.32 -15.41
CA SER A 64 -2.69 6.63 -16.69
C SER A 64 -1.35 5.98 -17.02
N TYR A 65 -1.39 4.87 -17.75
CA TYR A 65 -0.20 4.21 -18.27
C TYR A 65 -0.49 3.61 -19.64
N ILE A 66 0.47 3.74 -20.55
CA ILE A 66 0.41 3.22 -21.91
C ILE A 66 1.54 2.19 -22.09
N HIS A 67 1.18 0.97 -22.46
CA HIS A 67 2.13 -0.12 -22.69
C HIS A 67 2.18 -0.56 -24.16
N GLY A 68 3.30 -1.18 -24.55
CA GLY A 68 3.44 -1.85 -25.84
C GLY A 68 3.26 -0.93 -27.06
N ASN A 69 3.82 0.29 -27.01
CA ASN A 69 3.69 1.30 -28.06
C ASN A 69 2.23 1.70 -28.38
N GLY A 70 1.40 1.86 -27.36
CA GLY A 70 0.02 2.32 -27.54
C GLY A 70 -1.03 1.22 -27.70
N LYS A 71 -0.65 -0.06 -27.56
CA LYS A 71 -1.59 -1.18 -27.71
C LYS A 71 -2.48 -1.39 -26.48
N ILE A 72 -1.97 -1.06 -25.29
CA ILE A 72 -2.68 -1.23 -24.03
C ILE A 72 -2.64 0.11 -23.30
N GLY A 73 -3.82 0.62 -22.93
CA GLY A 73 -3.97 1.80 -22.10
C GLY A 73 -4.72 1.44 -20.83
N VAL A 74 -4.21 1.91 -19.69
CA VAL A 74 -4.82 1.69 -18.37
C VAL A 74 -5.05 3.02 -17.70
N LEU A 75 -6.22 3.16 -17.07
CA LEU A 75 -6.59 4.26 -16.19
C LEU A 75 -6.92 3.69 -14.81
N VAL A 76 -6.41 4.32 -13.76
CA VAL A 76 -6.70 4.00 -12.36
C VAL A 76 -7.11 5.26 -11.65
N GLU A 77 -8.26 5.24 -10.99
CA GLU A 77 -8.59 6.23 -9.97
C GLU A 77 -8.02 5.76 -8.63
N LEU A 78 -7.12 6.57 -8.04
CA LEU A 78 -6.57 6.32 -6.72
C LEU A 78 -7.02 7.45 -5.79
N ASN A 79 -7.80 7.11 -4.76
CA ASN A 79 -8.37 8.08 -3.82
C ASN A 79 -7.53 8.23 -2.54
N SER A 80 -7.62 9.40 -1.91
CA SER A 80 -6.98 9.78 -0.65
C SER A 80 -7.89 10.66 0.21
N GLU A 81 -7.56 10.81 1.49
CA GLU A 81 -8.33 11.68 2.40
C GLU A 81 -8.13 13.17 2.06
N THR A 82 -6.95 13.55 1.56
CA THR A 82 -6.59 14.95 1.28
C THR A 82 -5.86 15.10 -0.05
N ASP A 83 -5.92 16.31 -0.62
CA ASP A 83 -5.28 16.67 -1.88
C ASP A 83 -3.74 16.80 -1.77
N PHE A 84 -3.24 17.15 -0.58
CA PHE A 84 -1.81 17.18 -0.29
C PHE A 84 -1.16 15.81 -0.51
N VAL A 85 -1.88 14.72 -0.22
CA VAL A 85 -1.40 13.35 -0.45
C VAL A 85 -1.42 13.01 -1.94
N SER A 86 -2.51 13.33 -2.66
CA SER A 86 -2.65 12.98 -4.08
C SER A 86 -1.68 13.73 -5.01
N LYS A 87 -1.12 14.85 -4.53
CA LYS A 87 -0.09 15.65 -5.23
C LYS A 87 1.34 15.17 -4.97
N ASN A 88 1.55 14.21 -4.06
CA ASN A 88 2.87 13.67 -3.78
C ASN A 88 3.38 12.79 -4.95
N GLU A 89 4.67 12.89 -5.26
CA GLU A 89 5.35 12.06 -6.28
C GLU A 89 5.21 10.56 -5.98
N ASP A 90 5.30 10.15 -4.71
CA ASP A 90 5.13 8.75 -4.28
C ASP A 90 3.71 8.23 -4.59
N PHE A 91 2.70 9.10 -4.50
CA PHE A 91 1.31 8.75 -4.82
C PHE A 91 1.13 8.53 -6.32
N GLU A 92 1.73 9.39 -7.15
CA GLU A 92 1.74 9.22 -8.60
C GLU A 92 2.52 7.98 -9.03
N ALA A 93 3.66 7.70 -8.39
CA ALA A 93 4.46 6.51 -8.63
C ALA A 93 3.66 5.23 -8.32
N LEU A 94 3.02 5.17 -7.15
CA LEU A 94 2.15 4.06 -6.76
C LEU A 94 1.04 3.84 -7.80
N GLY A 95 0.35 4.90 -8.23
CA GLY A 95 -0.71 4.79 -9.23
C GLY A 95 -0.20 4.29 -10.59
N LYS A 96 1.05 4.58 -10.97
CA LYS A 96 1.67 4.02 -12.19
C LYS A 96 2.00 2.54 -12.03
N GLU A 97 2.52 2.11 -10.87
CA GLU A 97 2.83 0.71 -10.57
C GLU A 97 1.57 -0.17 -10.57
N ILE A 98 0.58 0.18 -9.76
CA ILE A 98 -0.80 0.41 -10.22
C ILE A 98 -1.20 -0.13 -11.61
N CYS A 99 -1.25 0.83 -12.52
CA CYS A 99 -1.60 0.62 -13.91
C CYS A 99 -0.72 -0.41 -14.63
N MET A 100 0.58 -0.47 -14.32
CA MET A 100 1.50 -1.45 -14.92
C MET A 100 1.10 -2.88 -14.57
N GLN A 101 0.75 -3.13 -13.31
CA GLN A 101 0.29 -4.44 -12.86
C GLN A 101 -1.02 -4.82 -13.53
N ILE A 102 -1.96 -3.88 -13.67
CA ILE A 102 -3.22 -4.10 -14.39
C ILE A 102 -2.96 -4.40 -15.87
N ALA A 103 -2.04 -3.68 -16.53
CA ALA A 103 -1.69 -3.94 -17.92
C ALA A 103 -1.11 -5.34 -18.14
N ALA A 104 -0.38 -5.87 -17.16
CA ALA A 104 0.21 -7.20 -17.20
C ALA A 104 -0.79 -8.32 -16.88
N MET A 105 -1.65 -8.11 -15.87
CA MET A 105 -2.53 -9.15 -15.33
C MET A 105 -3.95 -9.15 -15.90
N ASN A 106 -4.39 -8.02 -16.46
CA ASN A 106 -5.75 -7.80 -16.96
C ASN A 106 -6.86 -8.29 -16.00
N PRO A 107 -6.86 -7.87 -14.71
CA PRO A 107 -7.86 -8.29 -13.74
C PRO A 107 -9.25 -7.76 -14.12
N LEU A 108 -10.29 -8.56 -13.87
CA LEU A 108 -11.67 -8.20 -14.19
C LEU A 108 -12.38 -7.43 -13.07
N TYR A 109 -11.96 -7.61 -11.82
CA TYR A 109 -12.61 -7.04 -10.64
C TYR A 109 -11.56 -6.48 -9.66
N LEU A 110 -11.95 -5.48 -8.87
CA LEU A 110 -11.09 -4.83 -7.89
C LEU A 110 -10.93 -5.64 -6.59
N ASN A 111 -11.99 -6.33 -6.18
CA ASN A 111 -12.03 -7.14 -4.96
C ASN A 111 -13.06 -8.28 -5.12
N GLU A 112 -13.04 -9.22 -4.16
CA GLU A 112 -13.91 -10.40 -4.15
C GLU A 112 -15.41 -10.05 -4.11
N GLU A 113 -15.76 -8.96 -3.42
CA GLU A 113 -17.14 -8.49 -3.27
C GLU A 113 -17.72 -7.94 -4.58
N SER A 114 -16.86 -7.49 -5.50
CA SER A 114 -17.25 -6.96 -6.81
C SER A 114 -17.53 -8.06 -7.84
N ILE A 115 -17.33 -9.33 -7.50
CA ILE A 115 -17.54 -10.46 -8.41
C ILE A 115 -19.04 -10.78 -8.47
N PRO A 116 -19.70 -10.67 -9.64
CA PRO A 116 -21.10 -11.04 -9.79
C PRO A 116 -21.33 -12.53 -9.49
N ALA A 117 -22.44 -12.84 -8.83
CA ALA A 117 -22.83 -14.23 -8.55
C ALA A 117 -22.90 -15.08 -9.83
N ALA A 118 -23.32 -14.49 -10.95
CA ALA A 118 -23.37 -15.18 -12.24
C ALA A 118 -21.99 -15.69 -12.71
N ASP A 119 -20.94 -14.91 -12.48
CA ASP A 119 -19.57 -15.27 -12.87
C ASP A 119 -19.00 -16.35 -11.94
N LEU A 120 -19.29 -16.27 -10.63
CA LEU A 120 -18.92 -17.32 -9.67
C LEU A 120 -19.57 -18.67 -10.00
N GLU A 121 -20.87 -18.66 -10.34
CA GLU A 121 -21.59 -19.89 -10.69
C GLU A 121 -21.13 -20.48 -12.02
N LYS A 122 -20.69 -19.64 -12.97
CA LYS A 122 -20.09 -20.09 -14.23
C LYS A 122 -18.76 -20.82 -13.99
N GLU A 123 -17.90 -20.26 -13.14
CA GLU A 123 -16.60 -20.87 -12.78
C GLU A 123 -16.79 -22.20 -12.01
N LYS A 124 -17.73 -22.30 -11.07
CA LYS A 124 -18.01 -23.56 -10.34
C LYS A 124 -18.48 -24.72 -11.22
N ARG A 125 -19.01 -24.42 -12.40
CA ARG A 125 -19.54 -25.40 -13.35
C ARG A 125 -18.53 -25.80 -14.44
N SER A 126 -17.37 -25.15 -14.45
CA SER A 126 -16.26 -25.41 -15.37
C SER A 126 -15.27 -26.40 -14.75
#